data_AF-A0A2K6TET7-F1
#
_entry.id   AF-A0A2K6TET7-F1
#
_cell.length_a   1.000
_cell.length_b   1.000
_cell.length_c   1.000
_cell.angle_alpha   90.00
_cell.angle_beta   90.00
_cell.angle_gamma   90.00
#
_symmetry.space_group_name_H-M   'P 1'
#
loop_
_entity.id
_entity.type
_entity.pdbx_description
1 polymer ?
#
loop_
_entity_poly.entity_id
_entity_poly.type
_entity_poly.pdbx_seq_one_letter_code
_entity_poly.pdbx_strand_id
1 'polypeptide(L)'
;MDYKSSLIPDGNPMENLEKQLICPICLEMFTKPVVILPCQHNLCRKCANDIFQASNPYWTSRGSSVSMSGGRFRCPTCRHEVIMDRHGVYGLQRNLLVENIIDIYKQECSSRPLQKGSHPMCKEHEDEKINIYCLTCEVPTCSMCKVFGVHKACEVAPLQSVFQGQKTELNNCISMLVAGNDRVQTIITQLEESCRVTKENSHQVKEELSQKFDTLYAILDEKKSELLQRITQEQEEKLSFIEALIQQYQEQLDKSTKLVETAIQSLDEPGGATFLLISPSLSLCLPHSIVEASKGCQLGKTEQGFENMDCFTLDLEYIADALRAIDFGTDEEEEEFIEEDQEEEESTEGKEEGKKFIYLHGFIPSLIPQHEMPTTCKVLC
;
A
#
# COMPACT_ATOMS: atom_id res chain seq x y z
N MET A 1 -56.78 -6.45 -11.19
CA MET A 1 -55.88 -5.86 -10.17
C MET A 1 -54.87 -5.05 -10.94
N ASP A 2 -55.33 -3.91 -11.45
CA ASP A 2 -54.57 -3.00 -12.27
C ASP A 2 -53.75 -2.10 -11.35
N TYR A 3 -52.47 -2.43 -11.20
CA TYR A 3 -51.52 -1.59 -10.47
C TYR A 3 -51.22 -0.37 -11.32
N LYS A 4 -52.01 0.70 -11.12
CA LYS A 4 -51.71 2.03 -11.63
C LYS A 4 -50.38 2.49 -11.04
N SER A 5 -49.34 2.49 -11.86
CA SER A 5 -48.13 3.28 -11.60
C SER A 5 -48.54 4.74 -11.51
N SER A 6 -48.63 5.24 -10.28
CA SER A 6 -48.82 6.66 -10.00
C SER A 6 -47.67 7.43 -10.63
N LEU A 7 -48.00 8.18 -11.67
CA LEU A 7 -47.24 9.29 -12.21
C LEU A 7 -46.84 10.19 -11.04
N ILE A 8 -45.54 10.24 -10.72
CA ILE A 8 -44.98 11.29 -9.88
C ILE A 8 -45.17 12.58 -10.69
N PRO A 9 -45.82 13.62 -10.14
CA PRO A 9 -45.93 14.90 -10.83
C PRO A 9 -44.52 15.44 -11.08
N ASP A 10 -44.29 15.89 -12.31
CA ASP A 10 -43.08 16.59 -12.73
C ASP A 10 -42.61 17.54 -11.62
N GLY A 11 -41.43 17.24 -11.08
CA GLY A 11 -40.72 18.16 -10.20
C GLY A 11 -40.65 19.52 -10.88
N ASN A 12 -40.88 20.58 -10.11
CA ASN A 12 -40.85 21.95 -10.58
C ASN A 12 -39.62 22.14 -11.50
N PRO A 13 -39.75 22.64 -12.75
CA PRO A 13 -38.64 22.71 -13.70
C PRO A 13 -37.39 23.40 -13.13
N MET A 14 -37.58 24.29 -12.16
CA MET A 14 -36.52 24.98 -11.42
C MET A 14 -35.71 24.08 -10.48
N GLU A 15 -36.32 23.06 -9.85
CA GLU A 15 -35.61 22.10 -8.99
C GLU A 15 -34.81 21.08 -9.82
N ASN A 16 -35.31 20.73 -11.00
CA ASN A 16 -34.57 19.89 -11.94
C ASN A 16 -33.38 20.62 -12.56
N LEU A 17 -33.50 21.93 -12.79
CA LEU A 17 -32.40 22.78 -13.24
C LEU A 17 -31.32 22.93 -12.16
N GLU A 18 -31.71 23.12 -10.89
CA GLU A 18 -30.78 23.23 -9.77
C GLU A 18 -29.83 22.01 -9.68
N LYS A 19 -30.37 20.80 -9.82
CA LYS A 19 -29.59 19.55 -9.83
C LYS A 19 -28.56 19.48 -10.96
N GLN A 20 -28.83 20.13 -12.10
CA GLN A 20 -27.91 20.17 -13.24
C GLN A 20 -26.79 21.20 -13.09
N LEU A 21 -26.91 22.12 -12.12
CA LEU A 21 -25.93 23.19 -11.87
C LEU A 21 -24.99 22.89 -10.70
N ILE A 22 -25.06 21.69 -10.14
CA ILE A 22 -24.27 21.24 -8.99
C ILE A 22 -23.00 20.53 -9.46
N CYS A 23 -21.88 20.87 -8.80
CA CYS A 23 -20.60 20.20 -9.00
C CYS A 23 -20.59 18.82 -8.34
N PRO A 24 -20.20 17.74 -9.06
CA PRO A 24 -20.20 16.38 -8.51
C PRO A 24 -19.11 16.14 -7.43
N ILE A 25 -18.24 17.11 -7.17
CA ILE A 25 -17.13 16.99 -6.22
C ILE A 25 -17.42 17.73 -4.92
N CYS A 26 -17.74 19.03 -5.00
CA CYS A 26 -18.05 19.82 -3.80
C CYS A 26 -19.54 19.82 -3.45
N LEU A 27 -20.42 19.27 -4.31
CA LEU A 27 -21.87 19.22 -4.12
C LEU A 27 -22.55 20.60 -3.96
N GLU A 28 -21.82 21.66 -4.31
CA GLU A 28 -22.31 23.04 -4.39
C GLU A 28 -22.55 23.44 -5.86
N MET A 29 -23.28 24.52 -6.09
CA MET A 29 -23.40 25.13 -7.42
C MET A 29 -22.01 25.44 -8.01
N PHE A 30 -21.84 25.21 -9.32
CA PHE A 30 -20.53 25.42 -9.94
C PHE A 30 -19.97 26.82 -9.70
N THR A 31 -18.75 26.87 -9.19
CA THR A 31 -18.00 28.11 -9.01
C THR A 31 -16.83 28.12 -9.98
N LYS A 32 -16.84 29.05 -10.95
CA LYS A 32 -15.87 29.13 -12.05
C LYS A 32 -15.75 27.78 -12.79
N PRO A 33 -16.85 27.29 -13.40
CA PRO A 33 -16.88 25.98 -14.06
C PRO A 33 -15.83 25.89 -15.17
N VAL A 34 -15.06 24.81 -15.17
CA VAL A 34 -14.14 24.43 -16.25
C VAL A 34 -14.66 23.19 -16.96
N VAL A 35 -14.48 23.13 -18.29
CA VAL A 35 -14.89 22.00 -19.11
C VAL A 35 -13.71 21.07 -19.36
N ILE A 36 -13.94 19.76 -19.18
CA ILE A 36 -12.96 18.71 -19.43
C ILE A 36 -13.15 18.19 -20.86
N LEU A 37 -12.29 18.60 -21.79
CA LEU A 37 -12.23 17.98 -23.12
C LEU A 37 -11.42 16.68 -23.02
N PRO A 38 -11.87 15.54 -23.58
CA PRO A 38 -12.90 15.38 -24.62
C PRO A 38 -14.32 15.04 -24.12
N CYS A 39 -14.50 14.79 -22.82
CA CYS A 39 -15.76 14.27 -22.27
C CYS A 39 -16.84 15.32 -21.97
N GLN A 40 -16.54 16.61 -22.14
CA GLN A 40 -17.43 17.77 -21.97
C GLN A 40 -18.09 17.93 -20.58
N HIS A 41 -17.61 17.21 -19.56
CA HIS A 41 -18.07 17.37 -18.18
C HIS A 41 -17.52 18.65 -17.55
N ASN A 42 -18.30 19.24 -16.65
CA ASN A 42 -17.97 20.48 -15.96
C ASN A 42 -17.59 20.20 -14.51
N LEU A 43 -16.58 20.91 -14.00
CA LEU A 43 -16.17 20.90 -12.60
C LEU A 43 -15.87 22.32 -12.13
N CYS A 44 -15.93 22.57 -10.82
CA CYS A 44 -15.32 23.80 -10.27
C CYS A 44 -13.81 23.78 -10.53
N ARG A 45 -13.22 24.93 -10.87
CA ARG A 45 -11.77 25.03 -11.10
C ARG A 45 -10.92 24.56 -9.91
N LYS A 46 -11.40 24.80 -8.67
CA LYS A 46 -10.74 24.30 -7.45
C LYS A 46 -10.79 22.77 -7.38
N CYS A 47 -11.99 22.18 -7.50
CA CYS A 47 -12.16 20.73 -7.49
C CYS A 47 -11.31 20.02 -8.56
N ALA A 48 -11.26 20.56 -9.79
CA ALA A 48 -10.39 20.02 -10.83
C ALA A 48 -8.90 20.09 -10.45
N ASN A 49 -8.47 21.14 -9.76
CA ASN A 49 -7.11 21.31 -9.29
C ASN A 49 -6.75 20.35 -8.16
N ASP A 50 -7.65 20.16 -7.19
CA ASP A 50 -7.45 19.24 -6.07
C ASP A 50 -7.30 17.80 -6.57
N ILE A 51 -8.16 17.37 -7.50
CA ILE A 51 -8.09 16.04 -8.11
C ILE A 51 -6.79 15.87 -8.91
N PHE A 52 -6.40 16.88 -9.69
CA PHE A 52 -5.17 16.82 -10.49
C PHE A 52 -3.91 16.74 -9.61
N GLN A 53 -3.88 17.45 -8.48
CA GLN A 53 -2.77 17.38 -7.53
C GLN A 53 -2.71 16.02 -6.84
N ALA A 54 -3.86 15.47 -6.42
CA ALA A 54 -3.93 14.14 -5.83
C ALA A 54 -3.44 13.05 -6.79
N SER A 55 -3.76 13.16 -8.09
CA SER A 55 -3.31 12.20 -9.10
C SER A 55 -1.87 12.43 -9.58
N ASN A 56 -1.23 13.54 -9.23
CA ASN A 56 0.15 13.85 -9.65
C ASN A 56 0.96 14.46 -8.48
N PRO A 57 1.33 13.68 -7.45
CA PRO A 57 1.98 14.18 -6.23
C PRO A 57 3.35 14.83 -6.47
N TYR A 58 4.06 14.40 -7.51
CA TYR A 58 5.38 14.91 -7.89
C TYR A 58 5.33 16.11 -8.85
N TRP A 59 4.13 16.57 -9.22
CA TRP A 59 3.96 17.69 -10.15
C TRP A 59 4.05 19.03 -9.41
N THR A 60 5.26 19.52 -9.18
CA THR A 60 5.48 20.81 -8.53
C THR A 60 5.34 21.97 -9.53
N SER A 61 4.47 22.95 -9.24
CA SER A 61 4.25 24.16 -10.07
C SER A 61 5.45 25.11 -10.20
N ARG A 62 6.66 24.72 -9.79
CA ARG A 62 7.87 25.56 -9.86
C ARG A 62 8.98 24.89 -10.67
N GLY A 63 9.04 25.23 -11.96
CA GLY A 63 10.31 25.55 -12.63
C GLY A 63 11.36 24.46 -12.86
N SER A 64 11.02 23.16 -12.92
CA SER A 64 11.99 22.13 -13.35
C SER A 64 11.82 21.75 -14.83
N SER A 65 12.81 22.09 -15.64
CA SER A 65 12.81 22.01 -17.10
C SER A 65 13.06 20.61 -17.69
N VAL A 66 12.50 19.53 -17.12
CA VAL A 66 12.89 18.16 -17.55
C VAL A 66 11.77 17.11 -17.69
N SER A 67 10.50 17.48 -17.76
CA SER A 67 9.47 16.54 -18.24
C SER A 67 8.63 17.16 -19.35
N MET A 68 8.85 16.69 -20.58
CA MET A 68 8.02 17.00 -21.75
C MET A 68 6.66 16.29 -21.71
N SER A 69 6.40 15.50 -20.66
CA SER A 69 5.19 14.71 -20.49
C SER A 69 4.20 15.46 -19.61
N GLY A 70 3.12 15.96 -20.21
CA GLY A 70 2.03 16.61 -19.48
C GLY A 70 1.36 15.67 -18.46
N GLY A 71 0.90 16.23 -17.33
CA GLY A 71 0.25 15.47 -16.26
C GLY A 71 -1.03 14.78 -16.73
N ARG A 72 -1.39 13.65 -16.10
CA ARG A 72 -2.61 12.89 -16.44
C ARG A 72 -3.71 13.18 -15.44
N PHE A 73 -4.95 13.19 -15.91
CA PHE A 73 -6.14 13.49 -15.12
C PHE A 73 -7.28 12.58 -15.56
N ARG A 74 -8.02 11.96 -14.62
CA ARG A 74 -9.25 11.22 -14.96
C ARG A 74 -10.47 12.04 -14.59
N CYS A 75 -11.40 12.19 -15.53
CA CYS A 75 -12.66 12.86 -15.27
C CYS A 75 -13.45 12.11 -14.18
N PRO A 76 -13.83 12.75 -13.06
CA PRO A 76 -14.59 12.08 -12.00
C PRO A 76 -15.97 11.61 -12.43
N THR A 77 -16.57 12.27 -13.44
CA THR A 77 -17.92 11.97 -13.89
C THR A 77 -17.99 10.77 -14.83
N CYS A 78 -17.00 10.59 -15.70
CA CYS A 78 -17.02 9.55 -16.74
C CYS A 78 -15.76 8.67 -16.79
N ARG A 79 -14.81 8.91 -15.90
CA ARG A 79 -13.49 8.23 -15.80
C ARG A 79 -12.60 8.32 -17.04
N HIS A 80 -12.96 9.14 -18.02
CA HIS A 80 -12.15 9.37 -19.20
C HIS A 80 -10.79 9.98 -18.83
N GLU A 81 -9.71 9.41 -19.37
CA GLU A 81 -8.34 9.88 -19.12
C GLU A 81 -8.00 11.05 -20.05
N VAL A 82 -7.50 12.13 -19.47
CA VAL A 82 -7.15 13.38 -20.15
C VAL A 82 -5.69 13.68 -19.88
N ILE A 83 -4.94 13.90 -20.97
CA ILE A 83 -3.56 14.34 -20.91
C ILE A 83 -3.58 15.87 -20.91
N MET A 84 -3.00 16.46 -19.88
CA MET A 84 -2.93 17.91 -19.70
C MET A 84 -1.71 18.49 -20.40
N ASP A 85 -1.77 19.77 -20.76
CA ASP A 85 -0.60 20.48 -21.27
C ASP A 85 0.30 20.97 -20.12
N ARG A 86 1.36 21.72 -20.46
CA ARG A 86 2.26 22.36 -19.48
C ARG A 86 1.55 23.26 -18.46
N HIS A 87 0.33 23.73 -18.75
CA HIS A 87 -0.44 24.62 -17.87
C HIS A 87 -1.36 23.85 -16.91
N GLY A 88 -1.43 22.51 -17.02
CA GLY A 88 -2.24 21.68 -16.13
C GLY A 88 -3.70 22.13 -16.11
N VAL A 89 -4.33 22.14 -14.94
CA VAL A 89 -5.75 22.53 -14.76
C VAL A 89 -6.06 23.96 -15.21
N TYR A 90 -5.07 24.86 -15.23
CA TYR A 90 -5.27 26.22 -15.73
C TYR A 90 -5.44 26.29 -17.25
N GLY A 91 -5.03 25.25 -17.97
CA GLY A 91 -5.29 25.09 -19.41
C GLY A 91 -6.73 24.70 -19.73
N LEU A 92 -7.53 24.25 -18.75
CA LEU A 92 -8.94 23.94 -18.98
C LEU A 92 -9.74 25.22 -19.23
N GLN A 93 -10.51 25.19 -20.31
CA GLN A 93 -11.37 26.29 -20.71
C GLN A 93 -12.49 26.49 -19.69
N ARG A 94 -12.83 27.75 -19.40
CA ARG A 94 -14.00 28.08 -18.60
C ARG A 94 -15.26 27.91 -19.43
N ASN A 95 -16.29 27.33 -18.82
CA ASN A 95 -17.60 27.24 -19.43
C ASN A 95 -18.48 28.42 -18.99
N LEU A 96 -18.37 29.52 -19.74
CA LEU A 96 -19.12 30.76 -19.45
C LEU A 96 -20.64 30.57 -19.56
N LEU A 97 -21.12 29.58 -20.33
CA LEU A 97 -22.55 29.30 -20.43
C LEU A 97 -23.11 28.78 -19.12
N VAL A 98 -22.42 27.84 -18.47
CA VAL A 98 -22.82 27.33 -17.15
C VAL A 98 -22.73 28.43 -16.09
N GLU A 99 -21.70 29.27 -16.15
CA GLU A 99 -21.55 30.43 -15.26
C GLU A 99 -22.73 31.42 -15.43
N ASN A 100 -23.08 31.77 -16.68
CA ASN A 100 -24.21 32.65 -16.98
C ASN A 100 -25.58 32.05 -16.55
N ILE A 101 -25.79 30.74 -16.73
CA ILE A 101 -27.03 30.08 -16.30
C ILE A 101 -27.17 30.12 -14.77
N ILE A 102 -26.07 29.91 -14.04
CA ILE A 102 -26.06 30.01 -12.57
C ILE A 102 -26.38 31.44 -12.12
N ASP A 103 -25.86 32.45 -12.81
CA ASP A 103 -26.15 33.85 -12.49
C ASP A 103 -27.62 34.21 -12.74
N ILE A 104 -28.22 33.73 -13.84
CA ILE A 104 -29.65 33.90 -14.13
C ILE A 104 -30.49 33.20 -13.05
N TYR A 105 -30.16 31.95 -12.71
CA TYR A 105 -30.85 31.20 -11.66
C TYR A 105 -30.79 31.92 -10.30
N LYS A 106 -29.60 32.41 -9.90
CA LYS A 106 -29.42 33.18 -8.66
C LYS A 106 -30.22 34.48 -8.66
N GLN A 107 -30.31 35.17 -9.80
CA GLN A 107 -31.13 36.37 -9.95
C GLN A 107 -32.63 36.07 -9.88
N GLU A 108 -33.08 34.95 -10.44
CA GLU A 108 -34.48 34.51 -10.40
C GLU A 108 -34.91 34.05 -8.99
N CYS A 109 -33.99 33.44 -8.22
CA CYS A 109 -34.20 33.15 -6.80
C CYS A 109 -34.18 34.41 -5.92
N SER A 110 -33.35 35.41 -6.28
CA SER A 110 -33.22 36.67 -5.52
C SER A 110 -34.30 37.71 -5.86
N SER A 111 -34.96 37.59 -7.01
CA SER A 111 -36.02 38.51 -7.47
C SER A 111 -37.42 38.11 -7.00
N ARG A 112 -37.56 37.01 -6.23
CA ARG A 112 -38.75 36.80 -5.42
C ARG A 112 -38.77 37.82 -4.27
N PRO A 113 -39.81 38.67 -4.16
CA PRO A 113 -40.01 39.42 -2.93
C PRO A 113 -40.10 38.42 -1.78
N LEU A 114 -39.33 38.63 -0.71
CA LEU A 114 -39.49 37.88 0.54
C LEU A 114 -40.95 38.01 0.99
N GLN A 115 -41.77 36.99 0.77
CA GLN A 115 -43.08 36.92 1.41
C GLN A 115 -42.84 36.83 2.92
N LYS A 116 -43.06 37.94 3.63
CA LYS A 116 -43.40 37.88 5.06
C LYS A 116 -44.58 36.91 5.16
N GLY A 117 -44.36 35.81 5.88
CA GLY A 117 -45.25 34.66 5.92
C GLY A 117 -46.71 35.04 6.09
N SER A 118 -47.57 34.39 5.29
CA SER A 118 -48.98 34.26 5.59
C SER A 118 -49.12 33.75 7.03
N HIS A 119 -49.66 34.57 7.94
CA HIS A 119 -49.98 34.11 9.28
C HIS A 119 -51.11 33.08 9.17
N PRO A 120 -50.97 31.88 9.75
CA PRO A 120 -52.00 30.86 9.66
C PRO A 120 -53.27 31.37 10.34
N MET A 121 -54.38 31.31 9.62
CA MET A 121 -55.71 31.71 10.10
C MET A 121 -56.40 30.51 10.75
N CYS A 122 -57.30 30.77 11.70
CA CYS A 122 -58.07 29.73 12.34
C CYS A 122 -59.07 29.10 11.37
N LYS A 123 -59.18 27.77 11.37
CA LYS A 123 -60.11 27.02 10.50
C LYS A 123 -61.59 27.29 10.84
N GLU A 124 -61.89 27.57 12.10
CA GLU A 124 -63.25 27.85 12.58
C GLU A 124 -63.59 29.36 12.57
N HIS A 125 -62.56 30.21 12.51
CA HIS A 125 -62.68 31.66 12.57
C HIS A 125 -61.78 32.27 11.50
N GLU A 126 -62.30 32.39 10.29
CA GLU A 126 -61.53 32.75 9.08
C GLU A 126 -60.87 34.13 9.16
N ASP A 127 -61.45 35.06 9.96
CA ASP A 127 -60.93 36.42 10.18
C ASP A 127 -59.90 36.51 11.33
N GLU A 128 -59.70 35.43 12.10
CA GLU A 128 -58.85 35.44 13.29
C GLU A 128 -57.50 34.74 13.07
N LYS A 129 -56.43 35.45 13.42
CA LYS A 129 -55.06 34.94 13.35
C LYS A 129 -54.77 33.99 14.51
N ILE A 130 -54.01 32.94 14.23
CA ILE A 130 -53.48 32.05 15.27
C ILE A 130 -52.33 32.78 15.99
N ASN A 131 -52.53 33.13 17.26
CA ASN A 131 -51.59 33.90 18.09
C ASN A 131 -51.48 33.38 19.54
N ILE A 132 -52.24 32.35 19.89
CA ILE A 132 -52.29 31.75 21.22
C ILE A 132 -51.89 30.28 21.11
N TYR A 133 -51.23 29.74 22.12
CA TYR A 133 -50.96 28.30 22.24
C TYR A 133 -51.75 27.74 23.42
N CYS A 134 -52.52 26.69 23.18
CA CYS A 134 -53.26 25.98 24.21
C CYS A 134 -52.35 24.94 24.87
N LEU A 135 -52.02 25.15 26.15
CA LEU A 135 -51.14 24.24 26.90
C LEU A 135 -51.86 22.93 27.25
N THR A 136 -53.18 22.98 27.49
CA THR A 136 -53.97 21.78 27.84
C THR A 136 -54.17 20.83 26.65
N CYS A 137 -54.20 21.38 25.42
CA CYS A 137 -54.44 20.60 24.21
C CYS A 137 -53.21 20.51 23.30
N GLU A 138 -52.10 21.14 23.68
CA GLU A 138 -50.83 21.19 22.94
C GLU A 138 -50.97 21.67 21.47
N VAL A 139 -51.94 22.56 21.20
CA VAL A 139 -52.23 23.05 19.84
C VAL A 139 -52.26 24.57 19.77
N PRO A 140 -51.78 25.17 18.67
CA PRO A 140 -51.93 26.60 18.44
C PRO A 140 -53.39 26.94 18.08
N THR A 141 -53.90 28.02 18.65
CA THR A 141 -55.32 28.43 18.57
C THR A 141 -55.48 29.95 18.43
N CYS A 142 -56.71 30.43 18.23
CA CYS A 142 -57.03 31.87 18.12
C CYS A 142 -57.82 32.38 19.33
N SER A 143 -57.95 33.71 19.44
CA SER A 143 -58.65 34.38 20.54
C SER A 143 -60.12 33.96 20.65
N MET A 144 -60.81 33.77 19.53
CA MET A 144 -62.21 33.38 19.51
C MET A 144 -62.44 31.94 19.99
N CYS A 145 -61.54 31.01 19.61
CA CYS A 145 -61.53 29.65 20.12
C CYS A 145 -61.30 29.59 21.65
N LYS A 146 -60.53 30.54 22.21
CA LYS A 146 -60.31 30.65 23.64
C LYS A 146 -61.50 31.29 24.37
N VAL A 147 -62.10 32.36 23.87
CA VAL A 147 -63.15 33.09 24.63
C VAL A 147 -64.52 32.42 24.49
N PHE A 148 -64.87 31.96 23.29
CA PHE A 148 -66.20 31.44 22.97
C PHE A 148 -66.20 29.99 22.45
N GLY A 149 -65.04 29.49 22.04
CA GLY A 149 -64.92 28.14 21.48
C GLY A 149 -64.56 27.05 22.49
N VAL A 150 -64.06 25.94 21.94
CA VAL A 150 -63.79 24.69 22.66
C VAL A 150 -62.65 24.79 23.68
N HIS A 151 -61.80 25.83 23.62
CA HIS A 151 -60.68 26.02 24.54
C HIS A 151 -60.98 26.97 25.71
N LYS A 152 -62.26 27.24 25.99
CA LYS A 152 -62.71 28.16 27.05
C LYS A 152 -62.11 27.84 28.42
N ALA A 153 -62.16 26.58 28.82
CA ALA A 153 -61.63 26.10 30.10
C ALA A 153 -60.15 25.69 30.05
N CYS A 154 -59.49 25.75 28.88
CA CYS A 154 -58.09 25.32 28.75
C CYS A 154 -57.11 26.39 29.19
N GLU A 155 -55.95 26.00 29.71
CA GLU A 155 -54.86 26.93 29.98
C GLU A 155 -54.16 27.32 28.67
N VAL A 156 -53.86 28.60 28.51
CA VAL A 156 -53.28 29.14 27.28
C VAL A 156 -52.14 30.11 27.57
N ALA A 157 -51.18 30.18 26.65
CA ALA A 157 -50.08 31.12 26.69
C ALA A 157 -49.92 31.84 25.34
N PRO A 158 -49.25 33.00 25.30
CA PRO A 158 -48.90 33.64 24.03
C PRO A 158 -48.10 32.69 23.14
N LEU A 159 -48.49 32.55 21.87
CA LEU A 159 -47.80 31.63 20.95
C LEU A 159 -46.31 31.96 20.82
N GLN A 160 -45.98 33.25 20.82
CA GLN A 160 -44.60 33.72 20.72
C GLN A 160 -43.73 33.27 21.92
N SER A 161 -44.27 33.24 23.14
CA SER A 161 -43.48 32.82 24.31
C SER A 161 -43.23 31.31 24.32
N VAL A 162 -44.25 30.51 23.96
CA VAL A 162 -44.10 29.05 23.83
C VAL A 162 -43.15 28.70 22.69
N PHE A 163 -43.28 29.37 21.54
CA PHE A 163 -42.39 29.20 20.41
C PHE A 163 -40.93 29.49 20.77
N GLN A 164 -40.64 30.61 21.46
CA GLN A 164 -39.27 30.92 21.87
C GLN A 164 -38.74 29.89 22.87
N GLY A 165 -39.56 29.47 23.85
CA GLY A 165 -39.20 28.42 24.80
C GLY A 165 -38.83 27.11 24.13
N GLN A 166 -39.73 26.57 23.30
CA GLN A 166 -39.50 25.33 22.55
C GLN A 166 -38.30 25.44 21.61
N LYS A 167 -38.11 26.60 20.97
CA LYS A 167 -36.93 26.84 20.11
C LYS A 167 -35.63 26.84 20.92
N THR A 168 -35.61 27.44 22.12
CA THR A 168 -34.43 27.42 22.99
C THR A 168 -34.13 26.02 23.51
N GLU A 169 -35.16 25.26 23.90
CA GLU A 169 -35.00 23.88 24.36
C GLU A 169 -34.47 22.97 23.25
N LEU A 170 -35.05 23.08 22.05
CA LEU A 170 -34.56 22.36 20.88
C LEU A 170 -33.12 22.73 20.55
N ASN A 171 -32.75 24.02 20.59
CA ASN A 171 -31.36 24.44 20.39
C ASN A 171 -30.42 23.85 21.45
N ASN A 172 -30.83 23.81 22.73
CA ASN A 172 -30.02 23.19 23.79
C ASN A 172 -29.84 21.68 23.54
N CYS A 173 -30.90 20.98 23.16
CA CYS A 173 -30.84 19.56 22.78
C CYS A 173 -29.92 19.32 21.59
N ILE A 174 -29.99 20.18 20.57
CA ILE A 174 -29.07 20.14 19.41
C ILE A 174 -27.63 20.36 19.87
N SER A 175 -27.36 21.35 20.71
CA SER A 175 -26.01 21.61 21.24
C SER A 175 -25.46 20.43 22.04
N MET A 176 -26.29 19.77 22.86
CA MET A 176 -25.90 18.55 23.58
C MET A 176 -25.59 17.39 22.62
N LEU A 177 -26.41 17.22 21.58
CA LEU A 177 -26.22 16.17 20.59
C LEU A 177 -24.95 16.40 19.76
N VAL A 178 -24.69 17.63 19.34
CA VAL A 178 -23.45 18.01 18.63
C VAL A 178 -22.23 17.70 19.50
N ALA A 179 -22.23 18.12 20.78
CA ALA A 179 -21.14 17.80 21.70
C ALA A 179 -21.00 16.29 21.95
N GLY A 180 -22.12 15.54 21.95
CA GLY A 180 -22.12 14.09 22.02
C GLY A 180 -21.47 13.43 20.80
N ASN A 181 -21.81 13.91 19.60
CA ASN A 181 -21.24 13.44 18.34
C ASN A 181 -19.74 13.74 18.26
N ASP A 182 -19.29 14.91 18.72
CA ASP A 182 -17.86 15.26 18.78
C ASP A 182 -17.06 14.28 19.67
N ARG A 183 -17.65 13.83 20.79
CA ARG A 183 -17.06 12.81 21.66
C ARG A 183 -16.98 11.45 20.96
N VAL A 184 -18.06 11.02 20.31
CA VAL A 184 -18.07 9.76 19.55
C VAL A 184 -17.04 9.79 18.43
N GLN A 185 -16.95 10.91 17.69
CA GLN A 185 -15.95 11.09 16.65
C GLN A 185 -14.53 10.99 17.21
N THR A 186 -14.27 11.56 18.39
CA THR A 186 -12.97 11.44 19.06
C THR A 186 -12.64 9.98 19.39
N ILE A 187 -13.61 9.21 19.91
CA ILE A 187 -13.42 7.79 20.21
C ILE A 187 -13.13 6.99 18.94
N ILE A 188 -13.87 7.26 17.85
CA ILE A 188 -13.62 6.63 16.54
C ILE A 188 -12.18 6.88 16.11
N THR A 189 -11.71 8.14 16.15
CA THR A 189 -10.33 8.45 15.76
C THR A 189 -9.28 7.77 16.65
N GLN A 190 -9.55 7.60 17.95
CA GLN A 190 -8.65 6.87 18.86
C GLN A 190 -8.60 5.38 18.54
N LEU A 191 -9.75 4.77 18.21
CA LEU A 191 -9.80 3.36 17.80
C LEU A 191 -9.12 3.13 16.45
N GLU A 192 -9.33 4.01 15.48
CA GLU A 192 -8.64 3.97 14.18
C GLU A 192 -7.12 4.08 14.35
N GLU A 193 -6.66 4.98 15.21
CA GLU A 193 -5.24 5.12 15.56
C GLU A 193 -4.70 3.85 16.23
N SER A 194 -5.41 3.30 17.22
CA SER A 194 -5.01 2.06 17.89
C SER A 194 -4.89 0.91 16.90
N CYS A 195 -5.87 0.75 15.99
CA CYS A 195 -5.81 -0.25 14.94
C CYS A 195 -4.60 -0.06 14.02
N ARG A 196 -4.29 1.20 13.65
CA ARG A 196 -3.12 1.50 12.82
C ARG A 196 -1.82 1.13 13.55
N VAL A 197 -1.66 1.54 14.81
CA VAL A 197 -0.47 1.26 15.62
C VAL A 197 -0.29 -0.24 15.85
N THR A 198 -1.36 -0.99 16.12
CA THR A 198 -1.28 -2.45 16.26
C THR A 198 -0.82 -3.12 14.97
N LYS A 199 -1.32 -2.68 13.81
CA LYS A 199 -0.87 -3.21 12.51
C LYS A 199 0.60 -2.89 12.24
N GLU A 200 1.03 -1.66 12.50
CA GLU A 200 2.42 -1.24 12.31
C GLU A 200 3.37 -1.99 13.25
N ASN A 201 2.99 -2.15 14.53
CA ASN A 201 3.75 -2.94 15.50
C ASN A 201 3.85 -4.41 15.07
N SER A 202 2.74 -5.03 14.67
CA SER A 202 2.75 -6.41 14.18
C SER A 202 3.66 -6.57 12.96
N HIS A 203 3.58 -5.64 11.99
CA HIS A 203 4.48 -5.63 10.84
C HIS A 203 5.95 -5.49 11.27
N GLN A 204 6.25 -4.57 12.19
CA GLN A 204 7.60 -4.35 12.68
C GLN A 204 8.15 -5.60 13.38
N VAL A 205 7.37 -6.27 14.24
CA VAL A 205 7.78 -7.50 14.91
C VAL A 205 8.01 -8.64 13.90
N LYS A 206 7.15 -8.77 12.88
CA LYS A 206 7.33 -9.75 11.79
C LYS A 206 8.62 -9.48 11.00
N GLU A 207 8.92 -8.21 10.71
CA GLU A 207 10.13 -7.81 10.01
C GLU A 207 11.38 -8.05 10.86
N GLU A 208 11.36 -7.67 12.14
CA GLU A 208 12.45 -7.92 13.07
C GLU A 208 12.72 -9.43 13.22
N LEU A 209 11.69 -10.26 13.32
CA LEU A 209 11.82 -11.71 13.36
C LEU A 209 12.46 -12.25 12.07
N SER A 210 11.97 -11.81 10.91
CA SER A 210 12.52 -12.19 9.60
C SER A 210 14.00 -11.84 9.52
N GLN A 211 14.40 -10.64 9.93
CA GLN A 211 15.81 -10.22 9.97
C GLN A 211 16.67 -11.10 10.89
N LYS A 212 16.14 -11.59 12.01
CA LYS A 212 16.88 -12.54 12.87
C LYS A 212 17.12 -13.86 12.15
N PHE A 213 16.11 -14.39 11.44
CA PHE A 213 16.28 -15.61 10.65
C PHE A 213 17.21 -15.42 9.45
N ASP A 214 17.15 -14.27 8.77
CA ASP A 214 18.09 -13.93 7.69
C ASP A 214 19.53 -13.91 8.18
N THR A 215 19.76 -13.43 9.41
CA THR A 215 21.07 -13.48 10.05
C THR A 215 21.53 -14.92 10.28
N LEU A 216 20.63 -15.81 10.72
CA LEU A 216 20.94 -17.23 10.89
C LEU A 216 21.23 -17.91 9.55
N TYR A 217 20.45 -17.62 8.50
CA TYR A 217 20.71 -18.12 7.15
C TYR A 217 22.08 -17.64 6.63
N ALA A 218 22.44 -16.39 6.87
CA ALA A 218 23.74 -15.84 6.48
C ALA A 218 24.91 -16.57 7.16
N ILE A 219 24.79 -16.88 8.46
CA ILE A 219 25.82 -17.63 9.20
C ILE A 219 25.96 -19.05 8.63
N LEU A 220 24.83 -19.72 8.33
CA LEU A 220 24.85 -21.06 7.74
C LEU A 220 25.48 -21.05 6.35
N ASP A 221 25.17 -20.05 5.53
CA ASP A 221 25.73 -19.92 4.18
C ASP A 221 27.22 -19.55 4.19
N GLU A 222 27.66 -18.73 5.16
CA GLU A 222 29.09 -18.47 5.41
C GLU A 222 29.83 -19.76 5.76
N LYS A 223 29.29 -20.58 6.67
CA LYS A 223 29.90 -21.86 7.06
C LYS A 223 29.94 -22.84 5.90
N LYS A 224 28.88 -22.91 5.08
CA LYS A 224 28.88 -23.70 3.85
C LYS A 224 29.98 -23.23 2.88
N SER A 225 30.12 -21.92 2.69
CA SER A 225 31.13 -21.32 1.80
C SER A 225 32.56 -21.61 2.29
N GLU A 226 32.82 -21.51 3.59
CA GLU A 226 34.11 -21.90 4.19
C GLU A 226 34.46 -23.36 3.89
N LEU A 227 33.49 -24.27 4.01
CA LEU A 227 33.70 -25.70 3.75
C LEU A 227 33.97 -25.97 2.27
N LEU A 228 33.22 -25.35 1.37
CA LEU A 228 33.44 -25.46 -0.08
C LEU A 228 34.81 -24.90 -0.48
N GLN A 229 35.25 -23.81 0.14
CA GLN A 229 36.56 -23.23 -0.10
C GLN A 229 37.67 -24.20 0.30
N ARG A 230 37.56 -24.88 1.46
CA ARG A 230 38.55 -25.89 1.89
C ARG A 230 38.63 -27.06 0.92
N ILE A 231 37.49 -27.54 0.41
CA ILE A 231 37.44 -28.61 -0.59
C ILE A 231 38.13 -28.17 -1.88
N THR A 232 37.84 -26.95 -2.34
CA THR A 232 38.44 -26.39 -3.55
C THR A 232 39.95 -26.22 -3.41
N GLN A 233 40.41 -25.73 -2.25
CA GLN A 233 41.83 -25.54 -1.98
C GLN A 233 42.58 -26.88 -2.00
N GLU A 234 42.07 -27.91 -1.31
CA GLU A 234 42.69 -29.24 -1.32
C GLU A 234 42.73 -29.83 -2.73
N GLN A 235 41.64 -29.65 -3.51
CA GLN A 235 41.61 -30.08 -4.90
C GLN A 235 42.69 -29.38 -5.74
N GLU A 236 42.85 -28.06 -5.59
CA GLU A 236 43.83 -27.27 -6.30
C GLU A 236 45.27 -27.68 -5.92
N GLU A 237 45.54 -27.91 -4.64
CA GLU A 237 46.83 -28.40 -4.15
C GLU A 237 47.16 -29.79 -4.74
N LYS A 238 46.20 -30.70 -4.76
CA LYS A 238 46.37 -32.04 -5.36
C LYS A 238 46.59 -31.98 -6.87
N LEU A 239 45.80 -31.16 -7.58
CA LEU A 239 45.95 -30.97 -9.03
C LEU A 239 47.31 -30.35 -9.35
N SER A 240 47.72 -29.31 -8.63
CA SER A 240 49.02 -28.67 -8.79
C SER A 240 50.17 -29.66 -8.61
N PHE A 241 50.08 -30.55 -7.61
CA PHE A 241 51.05 -31.62 -7.42
C PHE A 241 51.12 -32.58 -8.61
N ILE A 242 49.97 -33.03 -9.12
CA ILE A 242 49.89 -33.93 -10.28
C ILE A 242 50.45 -33.25 -11.53
N GLU A 243 50.07 -32.00 -11.78
CA GLU A 243 50.55 -31.21 -12.93
C GLU A 243 52.07 -31.03 -12.88
N ALA A 244 52.63 -30.70 -11.71
CA ALA A 244 54.07 -30.61 -11.51
C ALA A 244 54.78 -31.95 -11.77
N LEU A 245 54.18 -33.06 -11.35
CA LEU A 245 54.72 -34.39 -11.61
C LEU A 245 54.70 -34.73 -13.10
N ILE A 246 53.60 -34.43 -13.81
CA ILE A 246 53.48 -34.60 -15.26
C ILE A 246 54.56 -33.79 -15.97
N GLN A 247 54.77 -32.54 -15.57
CA GLN A 247 55.81 -31.69 -16.16
C GLN A 247 57.21 -32.29 -15.97
N GLN A 248 57.52 -32.83 -14.78
CA GLN A 248 58.81 -33.49 -14.54
C GLN A 248 59.01 -34.73 -15.44
N TYR A 249 57.97 -35.56 -15.60
CA TYR A 249 58.03 -36.71 -16.50
C TYR A 249 58.18 -36.28 -17.97
N GLN A 250 57.49 -35.23 -18.41
CA GLN A 250 57.62 -34.67 -19.76
C GLN A 250 59.03 -34.13 -20.02
N GLU A 251 59.63 -33.41 -19.08
CA GLU A 251 61.00 -32.91 -19.20
C GLU A 251 62.03 -34.04 -19.28
N GLN A 252 61.84 -35.12 -18.51
CA GLN A 252 62.70 -36.30 -18.61
C GLN A 252 62.55 -36.96 -19.99
N LEU A 253 61.32 -37.08 -20.48
CA LEU A 253 61.05 -37.67 -21.79
C LEU A 253 61.66 -36.84 -22.93
N ASP A 254 61.57 -35.51 -22.87
CA ASP A 254 62.19 -34.59 -23.84
C ASP A 254 63.73 -34.73 -23.83
N LYS A 255 64.36 -34.76 -22.65
CA LYS A 255 65.80 -35.03 -22.51
C LYS A 255 66.19 -36.38 -23.13
N SER A 256 65.42 -37.42 -22.85
CA SER A 256 65.64 -38.75 -23.43
C SER A 256 65.47 -38.75 -24.95
N THR A 257 64.47 -38.03 -25.47
CA THR A 257 64.18 -37.94 -26.91
C THR A 257 65.31 -37.23 -27.64
N LYS A 258 65.80 -36.09 -27.11
CA LYS A 258 66.97 -35.37 -27.63
C LYS A 258 68.24 -36.21 -27.62
N LEU A 259 68.46 -37.01 -26.57
CA LEU A 259 69.59 -37.95 -26.52
C LEU A 259 69.49 -39.00 -27.63
N VAL A 260 68.30 -39.54 -27.89
CA VAL A 260 68.07 -40.48 -28.99
C VAL A 260 68.29 -39.82 -30.35
N GLU A 261 67.75 -38.62 -30.59
CA GLU A 261 67.99 -37.87 -31.83
C GLU A 261 69.47 -37.59 -32.07
N THR A 262 70.20 -37.15 -31.04
CA THR A 262 71.65 -36.92 -31.11
C THR A 262 72.41 -38.21 -31.42
N ALA A 263 71.98 -39.34 -30.84
CA ALA A 263 72.57 -40.64 -31.12
C ALA A 263 72.33 -41.07 -32.57
N ILE A 264 71.12 -40.90 -33.10
CA ILE A 264 70.79 -41.22 -34.50
C ILE A 264 71.58 -40.34 -35.46
N GLN A 265 71.62 -39.02 -35.23
CA GLN A 265 72.41 -38.10 -36.06
C GLN A 265 73.90 -38.45 -36.06
N SER A 266 74.43 -38.91 -34.92
CA SER A 266 75.80 -39.39 -34.84
C SER A 266 76.00 -40.69 -35.62
N LEU A 267 75.01 -41.59 -35.66
CA LEU A 267 75.08 -42.84 -36.42
C LEU A 267 75.02 -42.63 -37.94
N ASP A 268 74.39 -41.56 -38.42
CA ASP A 268 74.27 -41.23 -39.85
C ASP A 268 75.54 -40.56 -40.43
N GLU A 269 76.59 -40.32 -39.63
CA GLU A 269 77.85 -39.74 -40.09
C GLU A 269 78.69 -40.73 -40.94
N PRO A 270 78.97 -40.43 -42.23
CA PRO A 270 79.53 -41.40 -43.18
C PRO A 270 81.03 -41.67 -43.00
N GLY A 271 81.73 -40.90 -42.16
CA GLY A 271 83.17 -41.02 -41.94
C GLY A 271 83.51 -41.60 -40.58
N GLY A 272 84.04 -42.83 -40.52
CA GLY A 272 84.40 -43.49 -39.25
C GLY A 272 85.45 -42.75 -38.41
N ALA A 273 86.33 -41.97 -39.02
CA ALA A 273 87.26 -41.08 -38.31
C ALA A 273 86.57 -39.82 -37.78
N THR A 274 85.63 -39.26 -38.54
CA THR A 274 84.82 -38.09 -38.13
C THR A 274 83.91 -38.46 -36.96
N PHE A 275 83.29 -39.64 -37.00
CA PHE A 275 82.49 -40.21 -35.91
C PHE A 275 83.28 -40.29 -34.58
N LEU A 276 84.56 -40.66 -34.64
CA LEU A 276 85.45 -40.73 -33.47
C LEU A 276 86.06 -39.37 -33.07
N LEU A 277 86.02 -38.36 -33.94
CA LEU A 277 86.53 -37.00 -33.72
C LEU A 277 85.46 -36.01 -33.26
N ILE A 278 84.17 -36.30 -33.48
CA ILE A 278 83.08 -35.69 -32.71
C ILE A 278 83.43 -35.90 -31.23
N SER A 279 83.39 -34.83 -30.43
CA SER A 279 84.16 -34.68 -29.18
C SER A 279 84.34 -35.99 -28.39
N PRO A 280 85.53 -36.30 -27.83
CA PRO A 280 85.77 -37.54 -27.08
C PRO A 280 84.74 -37.80 -25.96
N SER A 281 84.13 -36.74 -25.45
CA SER A 281 83.00 -36.75 -24.52
C SER A 281 81.68 -37.26 -25.14
N LEU A 282 81.37 -36.98 -26.40
CA LEU A 282 80.16 -37.50 -27.07
C LEU A 282 80.32 -39.00 -27.34
N SER A 283 81.39 -39.42 -28.00
CA SER A 283 81.62 -40.83 -28.39
C SER A 283 81.65 -41.79 -27.18
N LEU A 284 82.28 -41.39 -26.07
CA LEU A 284 82.43 -42.25 -24.89
C LEU A 284 81.29 -42.08 -23.86
N CYS A 285 80.74 -40.87 -23.70
CA CYS A 285 79.72 -40.60 -22.68
C CYS A 285 78.27 -40.69 -23.18
N LEU A 286 77.96 -40.54 -24.48
CA LEU A 286 76.58 -40.75 -24.99
C LEU A 286 76.05 -42.14 -24.67
N PRO A 287 76.78 -43.24 -24.94
CA PRO A 287 76.29 -44.58 -24.63
C PRO A 287 76.02 -44.76 -23.13
N HIS A 288 76.88 -44.20 -22.27
CA HIS A 288 76.68 -44.23 -20.82
C HIS A 288 75.42 -43.45 -20.41
N SER A 289 75.24 -42.24 -20.95
CA SER A 289 74.08 -41.37 -20.70
C SER A 289 72.76 -41.99 -21.18
N ILE A 290 72.75 -42.67 -22.33
CA ILE A 290 71.58 -43.40 -22.86
C ILE A 290 71.24 -44.61 -21.98
N VAL A 291 72.25 -45.36 -21.54
CA VAL A 291 72.06 -46.51 -20.64
C VAL A 291 71.58 -46.04 -19.26
N GLU A 292 72.00 -44.88 -18.80
CA GLU A 292 71.56 -44.29 -17.53
C GLU A 292 70.12 -43.76 -17.63
N ALA A 293 69.76 -43.07 -18.72
CA ALA A 293 68.40 -42.62 -18.98
C ALA A 293 67.39 -43.77 -19.17
N SER A 294 67.83 -44.88 -19.79
CA SER A 294 66.97 -46.06 -20.04
C SER A 294 66.65 -46.87 -18.77
N LYS A 295 67.38 -46.67 -17.68
CA LYS A 295 67.08 -47.29 -16.37
C LYS A 295 65.89 -46.65 -15.66
N GLY A 296 65.40 -45.50 -16.13
CA GLY A 296 64.26 -44.77 -15.58
C GLY A 296 64.56 -44.13 -14.22
N CYS A 297 64.43 -42.82 -14.11
CA CYS A 297 64.54 -42.13 -12.83
C CYS A 297 63.44 -42.60 -11.84
N GLN A 298 63.80 -42.77 -10.57
CA GLN A 298 62.85 -42.86 -9.47
C GLN A 298 62.21 -41.49 -9.24
N LEU A 299 61.27 -41.11 -10.10
CA LEU A 299 60.42 -39.95 -9.86
C LEU A 299 59.37 -40.28 -8.78
N GLY A 300 58.93 -39.24 -8.07
CA GLY A 300 57.88 -39.37 -7.04
C GLY A 300 56.64 -40.02 -7.62
N LYS A 301 56.02 -40.95 -6.88
CA LYS A 301 54.77 -41.59 -7.30
C LYS A 301 53.62 -40.98 -6.52
N THR A 302 52.46 -40.86 -7.15
CA THR A 302 51.22 -40.62 -6.42
C THR A 302 50.92 -41.82 -5.53
N GLU A 303 50.57 -41.57 -4.26
CA GLU A 303 50.18 -42.62 -3.33
C GLU A 303 48.82 -43.22 -3.71
N GLN A 304 48.59 -44.48 -3.35
CA GLN A 304 47.36 -45.19 -3.70
C GLN A 304 46.17 -44.56 -2.96
N GLY A 305 45.22 -44.00 -3.71
CA GLY A 305 44.09 -43.26 -3.13
C GLY A 305 44.29 -41.74 -3.03
N PHE A 306 45.33 -41.16 -3.62
CA PHE A 306 45.55 -39.71 -3.65
C PHE A 306 44.35 -38.91 -4.22
N GLU A 307 43.65 -39.50 -5.18
CA GLU A 307 42.45 -38.93 -5.82
C GLU A 307 41.22 -38.88 -4.89
N ASN A 308 41.27 -39.58 -3.76
CA ASN A 308 40.16 -39.71 -2.85
C ASN A 308 39.97 -38.41 -2.03
N MET A 309 38.73 -37.90 -1.97
CA MET A 309 38.31 -36.68 -1.25
C MET A 309 37.43 -36.99 -0.03
N ASP A 310 37.31 -38.26 0.35
CA ASP A 310 36.40 -38.77 1.40
C ASP A 310 36.67 -38.16 2.77
N CYS A 311 37.84 -37.55 2.99
CA CYS A 311 38.18 -36.78 4.20
C CYS A 311 37.22 -35.61 4.50
N PHE A 312 36.36 -35.22 3.55
CA PHE A 312 35.36 -34.16 3.72
C PHE A 312 33.92 -34.67 3.87
N THR A 313 33.71 -35.97 4.15
CA THR A 313 32.39 -36.48 4.54
C THR A 313 31.98 -35.91 5.91
N LEU A 314 31.31 -34.76 5.87
CA LEU A 314 30.76 -34.12 7.06
C LEU A 314 29.38 -34.70 7.35
N ASP A 315 29.25 -35.33 8.51
CA ASP A 315 27.96 -35.72 9.06
C ASP A 315 27.28 -34.46 9.63
N LEU A 316 26.22 -34.03 8.94
CA LEU A 316 25.42 -32.86 9.31
C LEU A 316 24.16 -33.25 10.09
N GLU A 317 23.92 -34.54 10.38
CA GLU A 317 22.72 -35.00 11.06
C GLU A 317 22.56 -34.34 12.44
N TYR A 318 23.65 -34.24 13.20
CA TYR A 318 23.64 -33.58 14.51
C TYR A 318 23.20 -32.09 14.43
N ILE A 319 23.64 -31.37 13.40
CA ILE A 319 23.28 -29.95 13.22
C ILE A 319 21.81 -29.84 12.79
N ALA A 320 21.35 -30.75 11.93
CA ALA A 320 19.96 -30.80 11.52
C ALA A 320 19.02 -31.14 12.69
N ASP A 321 19.44 -32.05 13.57
CA ASP A 321 18.71 -32.39 14.80
C ASP A 321 18.68 -31.22 15.78
N ALA A 322 19.80 -30.52 15.94
CA ALA A 322 19.87 -29.31 16.77
C ALA A 322 18.95 -28.19 16.26
N LEU A 323 18.85 -28.01 14.94
CA LEU A 323 17.93 -27.03 14.32
C LEU A 323 16.46 -27.45 14.47
N ARG A 324 16.14 -28.75 14.35
CA ARG A 324 14.77 -29.27 14.55
C ARG A 324 14.30 -29.23 15.99
N ALA A 325 15.23 -29.25 16.95
CA ALA A 325 14.92 -29.21 18.38
C ALA A 325 14.65 -27.78 18.91
N ILE A 326 14.74 -26.74 18.07
CA ILE A 326 14.47 -25.37 18.49
C ILE A 326 12.95 -25.20 18.68
N ASP A 327 12.54 -25.08 19.93
CA ASP A 327 11.18 -24.73 20.33
C ASP A 327 11.12 -23.23 20.64
N PHE A 328 10.27 -22.51 19.91
CA PHE A 328 10.08 -21.06 20.09
C PHE A 328 8.94 -20.71 21.04
N GLY A 329 8.22 -21.72 21.58
CA GLY A 329 7.16 -21.53 22.56
C GLY A 329 5.98 -20.74 22.03
N THR A 330 4.92 -21.42 21.62
CA THR A 330 3.59 -20.81 21.50
C THR A 330 2.86 -21.07 22.80
N ASP A 331 2.77 -20.09 23.70
CA ASP A 331 1.72 -20.12 24.71
C ASP A 331 0.39 -19.96 23.97
N GLU A 332 -0.35 -21.06 23.91
CA GLU A 332 -1.64 -21.25 23.27
C GLU A 332 -2.71 -20.33 23.89
N GLU A 333 -3.15 -19.30 23.16
CA GLU A 333 -4.57 -18.96 23.06
C GLU A 333 -4.88 -18.84 21.56
N GLU A 334 -5.18 -19.99 20.94
CA GLU A 334 -5.67 -20.09 19.57
C GLU A 334 -7.07 -19.44 19.48
N GLU A 335 -7.13 -18.15 19.17
CA GLU A 335 -8.29 -17.60 18.46
C GLU A 335 -8.03 -17.77 16.96
N GLU A 336 -8.74 -18.74 16.34
CA GLU A 336 -8.79 -18.92 14.89
C GLU A 336 -9.25 -17.63 14.20
N PHE A 337 -8.30 -16.76 13.85
CA PHE A 337 -8.52 -15.73 12.85
C PHE A 337 -8.13 -16.31 11.50
N ILE A 338 -9.16 -16.60 10.70
CA ILE A 338 -9.03 -16.90 9.28
C ILE A 338 -8.38 -15.68 8.63
N GLU A 339 -7.09 -15.79 8.29
CA GLU A 339 -6.43 -14.87 7.36
C GLU A 339 -7.07 -15.09 5.99
N GLU A 340 -7.88 -14.13 5.52
CA GLU A 340 -8.23 -14.06 4.10
C GLU A 340 -6.98 -13.56 3.36
N ASP A 341 -6.25 -14.49 2.76
CA ASP A 341 -5.20 -14.23 1.78
C ASP A 341 -5.74 -13.31 0.67
N GLN A 342 -5.21 -12.08 0.60
CA GLN A 342 -5.32 -11.25 -0.59
C GLN A 342 -4.09 -11.51 -1.46
N GLU A 343 -4.18 -12.57 -2.27
CA GLU A 343 -3.37 -12.68 -3.48
C GLU A 343 -3.88 -11.64 -4.49
N GLU A 344 -3.12 -10.57 -4.68
CA GLU A 344 -3.26 -9.70 -5.85
C GLU A 344 -2.69 -10.43 -7.08
N GLU A 345 -3.54 -11.12 -7.85
CA GLU A 345 -3.25 -11.41 -9.26
C GLU A 345 -4.16 -10.62 -10.20
N GLU A 346 -3.52 -10.02 -11.21
CA GLU A 346 -4.11 -9.22 -12.26
C GLU A 346 -5.04 -10.03 -13.20
N SER A 347 -6.18 -9.40 -13.48
CA SER A 347 -6.83 -9.29 -14.81
C SER A 347 -7.99 -10.25 -15.20
N THR A 348 -9.11 -9.57 -15.49
CA THR A 348 -10.06 -9.72 -16.62
C THR A 348 -11.54 -10.03 -16.30
N GLU A 349 -12.36 -9.03 -16.66
CA GLU A 349 -13.77 -9.02 -17.10
C GLU A 349 -14.81 -10.00 -16.53
N GLY A 350 -15.91 -9.44 -16.01
CA GLY A 350 -17.26 -9.94 -16.33
C GLY A 350 -18.31 -10.01 -15.21
N LYS A 351 -19.11 -8.95 -15.10
CA LYS A 351 -20.57 -8.90 -14.82
C LYS A 351 -21.20 -9.45 -13.51
N GLU A 352 -21.99 -8.51 -12.94
CA GLU A 352 -23.35 -8.62 -12.40
C GLU A 352 -23.63 -9.15 -10.97
N GLU A 353 -24.13 -8.20 -10.18
CA GLU A 353 -25.22 -8.23 -9.19
C GLU A 353 -25.20 -9.20 -7.99
N GLY A 354 -25.13 -8.60 -6.80
CA GLY A 354 -25.55 -9.24 -5.55
C GLY A 354 -25.47 -8.28 -4.36
N LYS A 355 -26.54 -7.52 -4.11
CA LYS A 355 -26.70 -6.72 -2.88
C LYS A 355 -26.70 -7.66 -1.66
N LYS A 356 -25.60 -7.71 -0.90
CA LYS A 356 -25.59 -8.28 0.45
C LYS A 356 -25.91 -7.19 1.47
N PHE A 357 -27.08 -7.32 2.08
CA PHE A 357 -27.43 -6.64 3.33
C PHE A 357 -26.51 -7.17 4.44
N ILE A 358 -25.72 -6.29 5.05
CA ILE A 358 -24.96 -6.61 6.25
C ILE A 358 -25.86 -6.31 7.45
N TYR A 359 -26.31 -7.36 8.13
CA TYR A 359 -26.93 -7.26 9.45
C TYR A 359 -25.83 -6.86 10.45
N LEU A 360 -25.84 -5.62 10.92
CA LEU A 360 -25.06 -5.21 12.09
C LEU A 360 -25.71 -5.80 13.34
N HIS A 361 -25.20 -6.95 13.78
CA HIS A 361 -25.49 -7.47 15.12
C HIS A 361 -24.77 -6.56 16.13
N GLY A 362 -25.55 -5.96 17.02
CA GLY A 362 -25.08 -4.96 17.97
C GLY A 362 -24.09 -5.52 18.99
N PHE A 363 -22.96 -4.82 19.13
CA PHE A 363 -22.14 -4.83 20.34
C PHE A 363 -22.35 -3.49 21.04
N ILE A 364 -23.04 -3.53 22.18
CA ILE A 364 -23.03 -2.46 23.18
C ILE A 364 -22.02 -2.91 24.25
N PRO A 365 -20.84 -2.30 24.39
CA PRO A 365 -20.02 -2.49 25.57
C PRO A 365 -20.59 -1.63 26.70
N SER A 366 -21.27 -2.27 27.64
CA SER A 366 -21.61 -1.71 28.94
C SER A 366 -20.32 -1.44 29.71
N LEU A 367 -19.91 -0.18 29.81
CA LEU A 367 -18.86 0.25 30.75
C LEU A 367 -19.38 1.42 31.59
N ILE A 368 -19.92 1.05 32.75
CA ILE A 368 -20.14 1.91 33.90
C ILE A 368 -18.77 2.13 34.56
N PRO A 369 -18.27 3.36 34.71
CA PRO A 369 -17.08 3.59 35.52
C PRO A 369 -17.45 3.57 37.00
N GLN A 370 -16.98 2.57 37.75
CA GLN A 370 -16.91 2.65 39.20
C GLN A 370 -15.78 3.61 39.56
N HIS A 371 -16.14 4.81 40.02
CA HIS A 371 -15.19 5.75 40.61
C HIS A 371 -14.92 5.34 42.06
N GLU A 372 -13.73 4.79 42.30
CA GLU A 372 -13.12 4.73 43.63
C GLU A 372 -12.88 6.15 44.15
N MET A 373 -13.28 6.39 45.41
CA MET A 373 -12.98 7.62 46.14
C MET A 373 -11.65 7.51 46.86
N PRO A 374 -10.74 8.50 46.75
CA PRO A 374 -9.68 8.68 47.72
C PRO A 374 -10.16 9.55 48.87
N THR A 375 -10.13 8.95 50.05
CA THR A 375 -10.15 9.60 51.36
C THR A 375 -8.97 10.56 51.55
N THR A 376 -9.21 11.56 52.42
CA THR A 376 -8.27 12.47 53.12
C THR A 376 -7.86 13.77 52.40
N CYS A 377 -8.24 14.93 52.95
CA CYS A 377 -7.44 15.65 53.96
C CYS A 377 -8.12 16.96 54.48
N LYS A 378 -8.22 17.06 55.82
CA LYS A 378 -7.99 18.23 56.71
C LYS A 378 -8.68 19.60 56.49
N VAL A 379 -9.65 19.85 57.39
CA VAL A 379 -9.66 20.91 58.45
C VAL A 379 -8.63 22.05 58.31
N LEU A 380 -9.09 23.31 58.15
CA LEU A 380 -8.79 24.46 59.04
C LEU A 380 -9.43 25.78 58.55
N CYS A 381 -10.03 26.49 59.51
CA CYS A 381 -10.56 27.85 59.56
C CYS A 381 -11.90 28.15 58.87
#